data_AF-A0AAW6C2V6-F1
#
_entry.id   AF-A0AAW6C2V6-F1
#
_cell.length_a   1.000
_cell.length_b   1.000
_cell.length_c   1.000
_cell.angle_alpha   90.00
_cell.angle_beta   90.00
_cell.angle_gamma   90.00
#
_symmetry.space_group_name_H-M   'P 1'
#
loop_
_entity.id
_entity.type
_entity.pdbx_description
1 polymer ?
#
loop_
_entity_poly.entity_id
_entity_poly.type
_entity_poly.pdbx_seq_one_letter_code
_entity_poly.pdbx_strand_id
1 'polypeptide(L)'
;MTNLVQVQFRNRYGSGYSGAAYTYRADVPLSVGDVVTVPTKWGDSEARVCRVDVPEAEVAKFHGELRHITEAATPGGGLFDDFFK
;
A
#
# COMPACT_ATOMS: atom_id res chain seq x y z
N MET A 1 -15.20 -11.13 -3.76
CA MET A 1 -14.46 -9.86 -3.85
C MET A 1 -13.12 -10.11 -3.21
N THR A 2 -12.05 -9.86 -3.96
CA THR A 2 -10.69 -10.12 -3.50
C THR A 2 -10.11 -8.78 -3.07
N ASN A 3 -10.00 -8.55 -1.77
CA ASN A 3 -9.52 -7.28 -1.24
C ASN A 3 -7.99 -7.19 -1.29
N LEU A 4 -7.36 -7.65 -2.37
CA LEU A 4 -5.91 -7.58 -2.54
C LEU A 4 -5.55 -6.34 -3.32
N VAL A 5 -4.62 -5.58 -2.77
CA VAL A 5 -4.13 -4.33 -3.35
C VAL A 5 -2.62 -4.39 -3.51
N GLN A 6 -2.11 -3.78 -4.57
CA GLN A 6 -0.67 -3.54 -4.70
C GLN A 6 -0.38 -2.10 -4.33
N VAL A 7 0.66 -1.94 -3.51
CA VAL A 7 1.17 -0.66 -3.07
C VAL A 7 2.62 -0.48 -3.50
N GLN A 8 3.00 0.76 -3.76
CA GLN A 8 4.38 1.16 -4.04
C GLN A 8 4.86 2.09 -2.94
N PHE A 9 6.02 1.80 -2.38
CA PHE A 9 6.64 2.65 -1.38
C PHE A 9 7.19 3.93 -2.03
N ARG A 10 7.21 5.00 -1.24
CA ARG A 10 7.87 6.24 -1.64
C ARG A 10 9.36 5.99 -1.80
N ASN A 11 9.91 6.43 -2.93
CA ASN A 11 11.34 6.33 -3.15
C ASN A 11 12.06 7.34 -2.25
N ARG A 12 13.07 6.88 -1.51
CA ARG A 12 13.90 7.75 -0.67
C ARG A 12 14.80 8.68 -1.49
N TYR A 13 15.14 8.29 -2.71
CA TYR A 13 16.12 8.96 -3.57
C TYR A 13 15.50 9.79 -4.71
N GLY A 14 14.16 9.84 -4.80
CA GLY A 14 13.47 10.55 -5.87
C GLY A 14 12.13 11.13 -5.43
N SER A 15 11.60 12.02 -6.25
CA SER A 15 10.27 12.60 -6.09
C SER A 15 9.21 11.64 -6.65
N GLY A 16 8.70 10.72 -5.81
CA GLY A 16 7.51 9.93 -6.14
C GLY A 16 7.43 8.55 -5.47
N TYR A 17 6.36 7.84 -5.83
CA TYR A 17 6.14 6.42 -5.52
C TYR A 17 6.68 5.60 -6.68
N SER A 18 7.92 5.13 -6.54
CA SER A 18 8.61 4.36 -7.56
C SER A 18 9.39 3.24 -6.87
N GLY A 19 9.11 1.99 -7.21
CA GLY A 19 9.78 0.85 -6.60
C GLY A 19 9.09 -0.46 -6.91
N ALA A 20 9.40 -1.48 -6.12
CA ALA A 20 8.70 -2.76 -6.20
C ALA A 20 7.24 -2.59 -5.74
N ALA A 21 6.31 -3.17 -6.49
CA ALA A 21 4.92 -3.28 -6.10
C ALA A 21 4.77 -4.46 -5.15
N TYR A 22 4.26 -4.20 -3.94
CA TYR A 22 4.03 -5.21 -2.93
C TYR A 22 2.54 -5.42 -2.76
N THR A 23 2.13 -6.69 -2.72
CA THR A 23 0.72 -7.02 -2.54
C THR A 23 0.39 -7.13 -1.05
N TYR A 24 -0.74 -6.56 -0.66
CA TYR A 24 -1.29 -6.60 0.68
C TYR A 24 -2.77 -6.93 0.62
N ARG A 25 -3.29 -7.43 1.74
CA ARG A 25 -4.72 -7.61 1.94
C ARG A 25 -5.28 -6.36 2.59
N ALA A 26 -6.25 -5.74 1.96
CA ALA A 26 -6.98 -4.60 2.50
C ALA A 26 -8.21 -5.10 3.28
N ASP A 27 -8.28 -4.77 4.57
CA ASP A 27 -9.49 -4.98 5.36
C ASP A 27 -10.45 -3.77 5.24
N VAL A 28 -9.99 -2.69 4.61
CA VAL A 28 -10.72 -1.45 4.32
C VAL A 28 -10.85 -1.21 2.81
N PRO A 29 -11.90 -0.49 2.35
CA PRO A 29 -12.02 -0.14 0.94
C PRO A 29 -10.94 0.87 0.55
N LEU A 30 -10.13 0.52 -0.45
CA LEU A 30 -9.03 1.35 -0.97
C LEU A 30 -9.19 1.57 -2.48
N SER A 31 -8.74 2.72 -2.95
CA SER A 31 -8.72 3.10 -4.36
C SER A 31 -7.32 3.31 -4.90
N VAL A 32 -7.14 3.16 -6.21
CA VAL A 32 -5.86 3.48 -6.85
C VAL A 32 -5.55 4.96 -6.67
N GLY A 33 -4.35 5.26 -6.18
CA GLY A 33 -3.87 6.61 -5.90
C GLY A 33 -3.88 6.96 -4.42
N ASP A 34 -4.58 6.19 -3.59
CA ASP A 34 -4.65 6.38 -2.15
C ASP A 34 -3.29 6.12 -1.48
N VAL A 35 -2.99 6.89 -0.45
CA VAL A 35 -1.79 6.73 0.37
C VAL A 35 -2.20 6.05 1.67
N VAL A 36 -1.58 4.90 1.95
CA VAL A 36 -1.88 4.03 3.09
C VAL A 36 -0.63 3.79 3.92
N THR A 37 -0.84 3.64 5.21
CA THR A 37 0.18 3.13 6.13
C THR A 37 0.14 1.61 6.10
N VAL A 38 1.26 0.98 5.78
CA VAL A 38 1.39 -0.48 5.74
C VAL A 38 2.39 -0.96 6.81
N PRO A 39 2.07 -2.03 7.55
CA PRO A 39 2.96 -2.56 8.56
C PRO A 39 4.12 -3.29 7.91
N THR A 40 5.36 -2.84 8.11
CA THR A 40 6.57 -3.53 7.61
C THR A 40 7.30 -4.26 8.73
N LYS A 41 8.38 -4.98 8.41
CA LYS A 41 9.20 -5.67 9.43
C LYS A 41 9.86 -4.69 10.41
N TRP A 42 10.07 -3.44 10.00
CA TRP A 42 10.81 -2.43 10.76
C TRP A 42 9.92 -1.34 11.36
N GLY A 43 8.60 -1.51 11.29
CA GLY A 43 7.61 -0.51 11.70
C GLY A 43 6.68 -0.13 10.54
N ASP A 44 5.77 0.77 10.81
CA ASP A 44 4.80 1.22 9.82
C ASP A 44 5.46 2.12 8.78
N SER A 45 5.02 2.00 7.52
CA SER A 45 5.61 2.72 6.41
C SER A 45 4.54 3.19 5.43
N GLU A 46 4.77 4.34 4.82
CA GLU A 46 3.82 4.94 3.89
C GLU A 46 4.02 4.36 2.47
N ALA A 47 2.92 3.91 1.88
CA ALA A 47 2.89 3.39 0.52
C ALA A 47 1.65 3.90 -0.22
N ARG A 48 1.74 4.00 -1.54
CA ARG A 48 0.62 4.41 -2.38
C ARG A 48 0.04 3.22 -3.12
N VAL A 49 -1.28 3.08 -3.09
CA VAL A 49 -2.03 2.07 -3.84
C VAL A 49 -1.87 2.36 -5.33
N CYS A 50 -1.30 1.40 -6.06
CA CYS A 50 -1.14 1.49 -7.50
C CYS A 50 -2.11 0.59 -8.27
N ARG A 51 -2.62 -0.47 -7.62
CA ARG A 51 -3.58 -1.40 -8.20
C ARG A 51 -4.46 -1.97 -7.11
N VAL A 52 -5.74 -2.13 -7.42
CA VAL A 52 -6.75 -2.78 -6.58
C VAL A 52 -7.31 -4.00 -7.31
N ASP A 53 -8.06 -4.85 -6.61
CA ASP A 53 -8.67 -6.07 -7.15
C ASP A 53 -7.63 -7.02 -7.78
N VAL A 54 -6.50 -7.21 -7.11
CA VAL A 54 -5.46 -8.14 -7.56
C VAL A 54 -5.97 -9.58 -7.40
N PRO A 55 -5.89 -10.42 -8.45
CA PRO A 55 -6.39 -11.79 -8.36
C PRO A 55 -5.51 -12.63 -7.43
N GLU A 56 -6.13 -13.48 -6.60
CA GLU A 56 -5.42 -14.35 -5.66
C GLU A 56 -4.41 -15.28 -6.34
N ALA A 57 -4.67 -15.64 -7.61
CA ALA A 57 -3.76 -16.45 -8.42
C ALA A 57 -2.37 -15.81 -8.60
N GLU A 58 -2.27 -14.47 -8.65
CA GLU A 58 -0.98 -13.76 -8.74
C GLU A 58 -0.18 -13.88 -7.44
N VAL A 59 -0.87 -14.01 -6.30
CA VAL A 59 -0.26 -14.09 -4.96
C VAL A 59 -0.29 -15.48 -4.36
N ALA A 60 -0.78 -16.50 -5.07
CA ALA A 60 -0.97 -17.85 -4.55
C ALA A 60 0.29 -18.44 -3.89
N LYS A 61 1.48 -18.04 -4.35
CA LYS A 61 2.78 -18.46 -3.81
C LYS A 61 3.09 -17.93 -2.41
N PHE A 62 2.49 -16.81 -2.00
CA PHE A 62 2.76 -16.12 -0.73
C PHE A 62 1.48 -15.63 -0.06
N HIS A 63 0.31 -16.16 -0.47
CA HIS A 63 -1.01 -15.74 0.01
C HIS A 63 -1.15 -15.85 1.53
N GLY A 64 -0.57 -16.88 2.14
CA GLY A 64 -0.60 -17.09 3.59
C GLY A 64 0.31 -16.17 4.41
N GLU A 65 1.22 -15.45 3.76
CA GLU A 65 2.17 -14.53 4.40
C GLU A 65 1.84 -13.06 4.13
N LEU A 66 0.74 -12.80 3.42
CA LEU A 66 0.31 -11.45 3.10
C LEU A 66 -0.05 -10.69 4.37
N ARG A 67 0.47 -9.48 4.45
CA ARG A 67 0.17 -8.56 5.54
C ARG A 67 -1.13 -7.83 5.26
N HIS A 68 -1.77 -7.40 6.35
CA HIS A 68 -3.06 -6.76 6.34
C HIS A 68 -2.90 -5.25 6.50
N ILE A 69 -3.67 -4.50 5.69
CA ILE A 69 -3.84 -3.06 5.82
C ILE A 69 -5.15 -2.86 6.54
N THR A 70 -5.05 -2.55 7.82
CA THR A 70 -6.19 -2.29 8.71
C THR A 70 -6.48 -0.80 8.88
N GLU A 71 -5.53 0.06 8.49
CA GLU A 71 -5.69 1.51 8.57
C GLU A 71 -6.30 2.07 7.28
N ALA A 72 -7.16 3.08 7.45
CA ALA A 72 -7.74 3.79 6.33
C ALA A 72 -6.68 4.62 5.59
N ALA A 73 -6.81 4.70 4.26
CA ALA A 73 -6.00 5.61 3.48
C ALA A 73 -6.26 7.07 3.85
N THR A 74 -5.23 7.90 3.75
CA THR A 74 -5.39 9.35 3.74
C THR A 74 -5.72 9.78 2.30
N PRO A 75 -6.93 10.31 2.05
CA PRO A 75 -7.31 10.77 0.72
C PRO A 75 -6.57 12.08 0.40
N GLY A 76 -5.68 12.04 -0.60
CA GLY A 76 -5.13 13.24 -1.23
C GLY A 76 -3.80 13.79 -0.67
N GLY A 77 -3.11 13.08 0.22
CA GLY A 77 -1.80 13.49 0.71
C GLY A 77 -1.32 12.53 1.79
N GLY A 78 -0.06 12.11 1.71
CA GLY A 78 0.51 11.22 2.73
C GLY A 78 0.55 11.90 4.09
N LEU A 79 0.76 11.13 5.15
CA LEU A 79 1.01 11.62 6.50
C LEU A 79 2.19 12.62 6.54
N PHE A 80 3.05 12.60 5.51
CA PHE A 80 4.18 13.49 5.31
C PHE A 80 3.92 14.72 4.42
N ASP A 81 2.74 14.87 3.81
CA ASP A 81 2.41 16.10 3.04
C ASP A 81 2.11 17.30 3.96
N ASP A 82 1.67 17.06 5.20
CA ASP A 82 1.43 18.11 6.20
C ASP A 82 2.68 18.51 7.00
N PHE A 83 3.80 17.78 6.88
CA PHE A 83 5.01 18.09 7.66
C PHE A 83 5.99 19.04 6.96
N PHE A 84 5.74 19.40 5.69
CA PHE A 84 6.58 20.29 4.89
C PHE A 84 5.89 21.60 4.46
N LYS A 85 4.80 22.02 5.14
CA LYS A 85 4.22 23.36 4.99
C LYS A 85 4.69 24.32 6.08
#